data_AF-A0AAW7SH97-F1
#
_entry.id   AF-A0AAW7SH97-F1
#
_cell.length_a   1.000
_cell.length_b   1.000
_cell.length_c   1.000
_cell.angle_alpha   90.00
_cell.angle_beta   90.00
_cell.angle_gamma   90.00
#
_symmetry.space_group_name_H-M   'P 1'
#
loop_
_entity.id
_entity.type
_entity.pdbx_description
1 polymer ?
#
loop_
_entity_poly.entity_id
_entity_poly.type
_entity_poly.pdbx_seq_one_letter_code
_entity_poly.pdbx_strand_id
1 'polypeptide(L)' 'MVDEKNLFALITTAASTAAEIAKDTRQTAADREKARLIGEAMKTWRGASFAFRDWTPAPTPTPTKPDEKAA' A
#
# COMPACT_ATOMS: atom_id res chain seq x y z
N MET A 1 14.08 4.87 -0.66
CA MET A 1 13.33 4.43 0.54
C MET A 1 11.90 4.87 0.36
N VAL A 2 10.92 3.96 0.44
CA VAL A 2 9.50 4.30 0.29
C VAL A 2 9.01 4.84 1.63
N ASP A 3 8.32 5.97 1.63
CA ASP A 3 7.67 6.48 2.83
C ASP A 3 6.52 5.54 3.21
N GLU A 4 6.66 4.86 4.35
CA GLU A 4 5.66 3.91 4.87
C GLU A 4 4.33 4.59 5.24
N LYS A 5 4.32 5.91 5.40
CA LYS A 5 3.09 6.69 5.67
C LYS A 5 2.42 7.15 4.37
N ASN A 6 3.12 7.06 3.24
CA ASN A 6 2.59 7.44 1.94
C ASN A 6 1.95 6.23 1.25
N LEU A 7 0.65 6.05 1.50
CA LEU A 7 -0.16 4.96 0.93
C LEU A 7 -0.06 4.88 -0.60
N PHE A 8 -0.01 6.03 -1.28
CA PHE A 8 0.13 6.08 -2.73
C PHE A 8 1.49 5.53 -3.21
N ALA A 9 2.58 5.87 -2.51
CA ALA A 9 3.91 5.35 -2.80
C ALA A 9 4.02 3.84 -2.54
N LEU A 10 3.43 3.35 -1.45
CA LEU A 10 3.36 1.92 -1.14
C LEU A 10 2.61 1.13 -2.23
N ILE A 11 1.46 1.63 -2.67
CA ILE A 11 0.67 0.96 -3.70
C ILE A 11 1.37 0.99 -5.06
N THR A 12 1.99 2.11 -5.43
CA THR A 12 2.77 2.20 -6.67
C THR A 12 3.95 1.21 -6.67
N THR A 13 4.58 1.04 -5.52
CA THR A 13 5.66 0.05 -5.33
C THR A 13 5.12 -1.37 -5.46
N ALA A 14 4.01 -1.71 -4.80
CA ALA A 14 3.38 -3.02 -4.91
C ALA A 14 2.97 -3.36 -6.35
N ALA A 15 2.43 -2.39 -7.10
CA ALA A 15 2.08 -2.56 -8.52
C ALA A 15 3.32 -2.88 -9.38
N SER A 16 4.45 -2.22 -9.10
CA SER A 16 5.71 -2.46 -9.80
C SER A 16 6.24 -3.86 -9.51
N THR A 17 6.21 -4.28 -8.24
CA THR A 17 6.59 -5.65 -7.84
C THR A 17 5.70 -6.70 -8.52
N ALA A 18 4.38 -6.49 -8.56
CA ALA A 18 3.46 -7.41 -9.22
C ALA A 18 3.75 -7.53 -10.73
N ALA A 19 4.13 -6.43 -11.39
CA ALA A 19 4.51 -6.45 -12.80
C ALA A 19 5.78 -7.26 -13.08
N GLU A 20 6.75 -7.25 -12.15
CA GLU A 20 7.96 -8.06 -12.28
C GLU A 20 7.67 -9.55 -12.03
N ILE A 21 6.85 -9.88 -11.03
CA ILE A 21 6.40 -11.27 -10.78
C ILE A 21 5.64 -11.81 -11.98
N ALA A 22 4.76 -11.02 -12.61
CA ALA A 22 3.99 -11.45 -13.77
C ALA A 22 4.88 -11.82 -14.98
N LYS A 23 6.08 -11.26 -15.08
CA LYS A 23 7.06 -11.56 -16.13
C LYS A 23 8.05 -12.68 -15.76
N ASP A 24 8.17 -13.02 -14.48
CA ASP A 24 9.15 -13.99 -13.99
C ASP A 24 8.78 -15.42 -14.38
N THR A 25 9.48 -15.98 -15.37
CA THR A 25 9.24 -17.35 -15.87
C THR A 25 9.61 -18.43 -14.86
N ARG A 26 10.26 -18.10 -13.74
CA ARG A 26 10.50 -19.02 -12.62
C ARG A 26 9.24 -19.23 -11.77
N GLN A 27 8.24 -18.35 -11.90
CA GLN A 27 6.97 -18.46 -11.20
C GLN A 27 5.98 -19.34 -11.96
N THR A 28 5.04 -19.94 -11.23
CA THR A 28 3.98 -20.74 -11.84
C THR A 28 3.08 -19.86 -12.71
N ALA A 29 2.41 -20.46 -13.70
CA ALA A 29 1.44 -19.72 -14.53
C ALA A 29 0.31 -19.11 -13.69
N ALA A 30 -0.14 -19.82 -12.64
CA ALA A 30 -1.18 -19.33 -11.74
C ALA A 30 -0.72 -18.10 -10.94
N ASP A 31 0.52 -18.10 -10.43
CA ASP A 31 1.04 -16.98 -9.64
C ASP A 31 1.35 -15.76 -10.51
N ARG A 32 1.83 -15.99 -11.74
CA ARG A 32 1.96 -14.91 -12.74
C ARG A 32 0.62 -14.27 -13.07
N GLU A 33 -0.44 -15.06 -13.21
CA GLU A 33 -1.78 -14.52 -13.48
C GLU A 33 -2.33 -13.75 -12.28
N LYS A 34 -2.18 -14.25 -11.05
CA LYS A 34 -2.54 -13.50 -9.83
C LYS A 34 -1.78 -12.16 -9.77
N ALA A 35 -0.48 -12.16 -10.06
CA ALA A 35 0.31 -10.94 -10.09
C ALA A 35 -0.16 -9.96 -11.17
N ARG A 36 -0.55 -10.46 -12.36
CA ARG A 36 -1.15 -9.64 -13.41
C ARG A 36 -2.47 -9.00 -12.95
N LEU A 37 -3.35 -9.76 -12.30
CA LEU A 37 -4.61 -9.25 -11.74
C LEU A 37 -4.38 -8.17 -10.69
N ILE A 38 -3.38 -8.35 -9.81
CA ILE A 38 -2.97 -7.32 -8.85
C ILE A 38 -2.53 -6.06 -9.59
N GLY A 39 -1.70 -6.19 -10.63
CA GLY A 39 -1.27 -5.06 -11.46
C GLY A 39 -2.44 -4.29 -12.08
N GLU A 40 -3.44 -4.98 -12.61
CA GLU A 40 -4.65 -4.35 -13.18
C GLU A 40 -5.51 -3.65 -12.14
N ALA A 41 -5.72 -4.28 -10.98
CA ALA A 41 -6.43 -3.66 -9.86
C ALA A 41 -5.73 -2.37 -9.39
N MET A 42 -4.39 -2.38 -9.32
CA MET A 42 -3.61 -1.22 -8.92
C MET A 42 -3.62 -0.10 -9.98
N LYS A 43 -3.67 -0.41 -11.28
CA LYS A 43 -3.85 0.61 -12.34
C LYS A 43 -5.19 1.31 -12.21
N THR A 44 -6.25 0.55 -11.96
CA THR A 44 -7.60 1.09 -11.73
C THR A 44 -7.61 1.98 -10.49
N TRP A 45 -7.02 1.49 -9.40
CA TRP A 45 -6.90 2.27 -8.17
C TRP A 45 -6.07 3.54 -8.35
N ARG A 46 -4.95 3.51 -9.08
CA ARG A 46 -4.09 4.69 -9.33
C ARG A 46 -4.84 5.86 -9.96
N GLY A 47 -5.75 5.57 -10.90
CA GLY A 47 -6.60 6.59 -11.50
C GLY A 47 -7.54 7.25 -10.49
N ALA A 48 -8.19 6.43 -9.65
CA ALA A 48 -9.08 6.92 -8.60
C ALA A 48 -8.34 7.58 -7.42
N SER A 49 -7.13 7.13 -7.11
CA SER A 49 -6.37 7.54 -5.94
C SER A 49 -5.56 8.82 -6.13
N PHE A 50 -5.36 9.26 -7.38
CA PHE A 50 -4.63 10.51 -7.66
C PHE A 50 -5.26 11.72 -6.98
N ALA A 51 -6.60 11.73 -6.81
CA ALA A 51 -7.32 12.76 -6.06
C ALA A 51 -6.96 12.80 -4.56
N PHE A 52 -6.39 11.72 -4.02
CA PHE A 52 -6.02 11.56 -2.62
C PHE A 52 -4.50 11.51 -2.41
N ARG A 53 -3.71 11.94 -3.41
CA ARG A 53 -2.24 11.86 -3.36
C ARG A 53 -1.61 12.61 -2.17
N ASP A 54 -2.27 13.67 -1.72
CA ASP A 54 -1.85 14.55 -0.63
C ASP A 54 -2.59 14.20 0.69
N TRP A 55 -3.44 13.16 0.68
CA TRP A 55 -4.17 12.73 1.86
C TRP A 55 -3.23 12.06 2.86
N THR A 56 -3.23 12.57 4.09
CA THR A 56 -2.49 11.98 5.22
C THR A 56 -3.49 11.52 6.28
N PRO A 57 -3.29 10.35 6.91
CA PRO A 57 -4.11 9.92 8.04
C PRO A 57 -4.12 10.97 9.15
N ALA A 58 -5.28 11.21 9.77
CA ALA A 58 -5.33 12.04 10.96
C ALA A 58 -4.49 11.39 12.07
N PRO A 59 -3.78 12.17 12.90
CA PRO A 59 -3.06 11.64 14.04
C PRO A 59 -4.02 10.86 14.94
N THR A 60 -3.74 9.58 15.17
CA THR A 60 -4.50 8.80 16.16
C THR A 60 -4.22 9.41 17.54
N PRO A 61 -5.24 9.84 18.30
CA PRO A 61 -5.00 10.35 19.65
C PRO A 61 -4.39 9.23 20.51
N THR A 62 -3.16 9.45 20.99
CA THR A 62 -2.52 8.56 21.95
C THR A 62 -3.37 8.56 23.22
N PRO A 63 -3.81 7.40 23.73
CA PRO A 63 -4.53 7.35 24.99
C PRO A 63 -3.65 7.96 26.08
N THR A 64 -4.07 9.10 26.63
CA THR A 64 -3.43 9.67 27.81
C THR A 64 -3.74 8.73 28.97
N LYS A 65 -2.74 7.97 29.42
CA LYS A 65 -2.86 7.22 30.67
C LYS A 65 -3.19 8.26 31.76
N PRO A 66 -4.27 8.13 32.54
CA PRO A 66 -4.50 9.02 33.65
C PRO A 66 -3.31 8.90 34.60
N ASP A 67 -2.73 10.03 34.99
CA ASP A 67 -1.73 10.07 36.05
C ASP A 67 -2.33 9.41 37.29
N GLU A 68 -1.70 8.32 37.70
CA GLU A 68 -1.95 7.63 38.97
C GLU A 68 -1.57 8.61 40.08
N LYS A 69 -2.50 9.48 40.47
CA LYS A 69 -2.36 10.27 41.68
C LYS A 69 -2.45 9.32 42.86
N ALA A 70 -1.29 9.16 43.50
CA ALA A 70 -1.11 8.59 44.82
C ALA A 70 -2.19 9.08 45.80
N ALA A 71 -2.83 8.12 46.46
CA ALA A 71 -3.52 8.29 47.74
C ALA A 71 -3.42 6.98 48.51
#